data_AF-A0A6V7WWA2-F1
#
_entry.id   AF-A0A6V7WWA2-F1
#
_cell.length_a   1.000
_cell.length_b   1.000
_cell.length_c   1.000
_cell.angle_alpha   90.00
_cell.angle_beta   90.00
_cell.angle_gamma   90.00
#
_symmetry.space_group_name_H-M   'P 1'
#
loop_
_entity.id
_entity.type
_entity.pdbx_description
1 polymer ?
#
loop_
_entity_poly.entity_id
_entity_poly.type
_entity_poly.pdbx_seq_one_letter_code
_entity_poly.pdbx_strand_id
1 'polypeptide(L)'
;MSKALSSGTVERFSNWDEPELYIELGELSSLYLPSSISFDFVKILNEIASEGNPLINEKTKILLLGNDILQEYRFIIEWAQNEDGGKVLSDYLDWALIWRILYELDSRFSNLLNSYKKDEIGCVRNFVRIYFKHWLDKLYVENFVDKKIIGQVDNIFSFIKQGFGQLINEADWIGDESKNKAKIKLSKMKQNIGYYKLIEDNIFLNKLYKKYKINENMPWIEMFVQLERNYYLWPTIDYQVKFK
;
A
#
# COMPACT_ATOMS: atom_id res chain seq x y z
N MET A 1 38.32 -29.73 -21.24
CA MET A 1 37.19 -28.95 -21.79
C MET A 1 36.16 -28.77 -20.68
N SER A 2 36.21 -27.64 -19.98
CA SER A 2 35.32 -27.30 -18.85
C SER A 2 34.45 -26.14 -19.29
N LYS A 3 33.14 -26.35 -19.43
CA LYS A 3 32.16 -25.27 -19.64
C LYS A 3 31.90 -24.61 -18.29
N ALA A 4 32.38 -23.38 -18.14
CA ALA A 4 32.01 -22.52 -17.03
C ALA A 4 30.52 -22.18 -17.14
N LEU A 5 29.76 -22.47 -16.09
CA LEU A 5 28.42 -21.98 -15.87
C LEU A 5 28.51 -20.48 -15.60
N SER A 6 28.01 -19.66 -16.53
CA SER A 6 27.83 -18.23 -16.32
C SER A 6 26.76 -18.04 -15.24
N SER A 7 27.17 -17.45 -14.12
CA SER A 7 26.26 -17.02 -13.05
C SER A 7 25.27 -16.02 -13.62
N GLY A 8 24.01 -16.43 -13.77
CA GLY A 8 22.91 -15.52 -14.02
C GLY A 8 22.76 -14.61 -12.82
N THR A 9 23.18 -13.36 -12.95
CA THR A 9 22.81 -12.27 -12.07
C THR A 9 21.29 -12.16 -12.11
N VAL A 10 20.63 -12.55 -11.02
CA VAL A 10 19.25 -12.17 -10.77
C VAL A 10 19.27 -10.65 -10.56
N GLU A 11 18.97 -9.89 -11.60
CA GLU A 11 18.69 -8.47 -11.48
C GLU A 11 17.47 -8.32 -10.57
N ARG A 12 17.71 -7.82 -9.35
CA ARG A 12 16.63 -7.35 -8.49
C ARG A 12 16.00 -6.15 -9.19
N PHE A 13 14.76 -6.33 -9.65
CA PHE A 13 13.89 -5.25 -10.10
C PHE A 13 13.78 -4.17 -9.00
N SER A 14 14.58 -3.11 -9.13
CA SER A 14 14.38 -1.85 -8.43
C SER A 14 14.56 -0.71 -9.42
N ASN A 15 13.84 -0.77 -10.54
CA ASN A 15 13.73 0.36 -11.47
C ASN A 15 12.77 1.39 -10.85
N TRP A 16 13.27 2.17 -9.89
CA TRP A 16 12.65 3.43 -9.49
C TRP A 16 12.97 4.57 -10.49
N ASP A 17 13.70 4.25 -11.55
CA ASP A 17 14.12 5.18 -12.62
C ASP A 17 13.21 5.11 -13.87
N GLU A 18 12.14 4.29 -13.86
CA GLU A 18 11.13 4.39 -14.92
C GLU A 18 10.40 5.73 -14.78
N PRO A 19 10.28 6.52 -15.88
CA PRO A 19 9.59 7.78 -15.82
C PRO A 19 8.15 7.54 -15.35
N GLU A 20 7.80 8.15 -14.22
CA GLU A 20 6.43 8.21 -13.72
C GLU A 20 5.51 8.71 -14.84
N LEU A 21 4.78 7.79 -15.48
CA LEU A 21 3.88 8.14 -16.57
C LEU A 21 2.56 8.61 -15.96
N TYR A 22 2.38 9.92 -15.94
CA TYR A 22 1.11 10.54 -15.62
C TYR A 22 0.27 10.65 -16.89
N ILE A 23 -0.89 10.00 -16.90
CA ILE A 23 -1.88 10.13 -17.97
C ILE A 23 -3.18 10.71 -17.45
N GLU A 24 -3.94 11.36 -18.31
CA GLU A 24 -5.32 11.74 -17.98
C GLU A 24 -6.22 10.51 -18.08
N LEU A 25 -7.13 10.37 -17.12
CA LEU A 25 -7.97 9.17 -17.00
C LEU A 25 -8.82 8.91 -18.25
N GLY A 26 -9.26 9.97 -18.94
CA GLY A 26 -10.03 9.83 -20.18
C GLY A 26 -9.23 9.34 -21.38
N GLU A 27 -7.90 9.39 -21.31
CA GLU A 27 -7.03 8.83 -22.33
C GLU A 27 -6.81 7.33 -22.11
N LEU A 28 -7.00 6.82 -20.88
CA LEU A 28 -6.65 5.45 -20.49
C LEU A 28 -7.35 4.39 -21.35
N SER A 29 -8.66 4.50 -21.58
CA SER A 29 -9.40 3.55 -22.43
C SER A 29 -8.87 3.57 -23.87
N SER A 30 -8.57 4.76 -24.42
CA SER A 30 -8.07 4.87 -25.79
C SER A 30 -6.65 4.34 -25.98
N LEU A 31 -5.83 4.41 -24.94
CA LEU A 31 -4.41 4.03 -24.98
C LEU A 31 -4.21 2.52 -24.77
N TYR A 32 -5.04 1.91 -23.92
CA TYR A 32 -4.76 0.56 -23.41
C TYR A 32 -5.88 -0.44 -23.66
N LEU A 33 -7.07 0.01 -24.07
CA LEU A 33 -8.16 -0.90 -24.40
C LEU A 33 -8.38 -1.01 -25.91
N PRO A 34 -8.79 -2.19 -26.38
CA PRO A 34 -9.23 -2.36 -27.76
C PRO A 34 -10.47 -1.50 -28.02
N SER A 35 -10.62 -0.99 -29.25
CA SER A 35 -11.78 -0.16 -29.62
C SER A 35 -13.12 -0.90 -29.53
N SER A 36 -13.12 -2.23 -29.50
CA SER A 36 -14.29 -3.07 -29.28
C SER A 36 -14.77 -3.10 -27.83
N ILE A 37 -13.97 -2.58 -26.89
CA ILE A 37 -14.23 -2.64 -25.45
C ILE A 37 -14.47 -1.24 -24.91
N SER A 38 -15.67 -1.02 -24.39
CA SER A 38 -15.98 0.15 -23.60
C SER A 38 -15.78 -0.19 -22.13
N PHE A 39 -14.80 0.45 -21.50
CA PHE A 39 -14.59 0.39 -20.06
C PHE A 39 -14.58 1.82 -19.54
N ASP A 40 -15.46 2.08 -18.57
CA ASP A 40 -15.59 3.40 -17.96
C ASP A 40 -14.75 3.43 -16.68
N PHE A 41 -13.46 3.71 -16.83
CA PHE A 41 -12.55 3.81 -15.70
C PHE A 41 -12.95 4.93 -14.74
N VAL A 42 -13.53 6.02 -15.23
CA VAL A 42 -14.02 7.12 -14.38
C VAL A 42 -15.11 6.60 -13.45
N LYS A 43 -16.11 5.89 -13.99
CA LYS A 43 -17.18 5.30 -13.20
C LYS A 43 -16.63 4.29 -12.19
N ILE A 44 -15.79 3.35 -12.62
CA ILE A 44 -15.26 2.29 -11.74
C ILE A 44 -14.40 2.88 -10.62
N LEU A 45 -13.52 3.83 -10.94
CA LEU A 45 -12.72 4.48 -9.93
C LEU A 45 -13.60 5.32 -8.99
N ASN A 46 -14.65 5.99 -9.46
CA ASN A 46 -15.59 6.67 -8.57
C ASN A 46 -16.37 5.69 -7.68
N GLU A 47 -16.75 4.51 -8.17
CA GLU A 47 -17.39 3.47 -7.37
C GLU A 47 -16.45 2.94 -6.28
N ILE A 48 -15.18 2.69 -6.61
CA ILE A 48 -14.15 2.26 -5.65
C ILE A 48 -13.81 3.38 -4.65
N ALA A 49 -13.71 4.61 -5.14
CA ALA A 49 -13.32 5.78 -4.37
C ALA A 49 -14.46 6.41 -3.55
N SER A 50 -15.66 5.82 -3.61
CA SER A 50 -16.96 6.40 -3.24
C SER A 50 -17.12 6.89 -1.79
N GLU A 51 -16.08 6.79 -0.95
CA GLU A 51 -16.08 7.40 0.37
C GLU A 51 -14.83 8.25 0.65
N GLY A 52 -14.88 9.52 0.26
CA GLY A 52 -13.97 10.56 0.76
C GLY A 52 -12.91 11.05 -0.23
N ASN A 53 -12.89 10.55 -1.46
CA ASN A 53 -12.01 11.07 -2.51
C ASN A 53 -12.65 12.23 -3.29
N PRO A 54 -11.81 13.14 -3.85
CA PRO A 54 -12.30 14.16 -4.77
C PRO A 54 -12.96 13.50 -5.98
N LEU A 55 -13.92 14.20 -6.59
CA LEU A 55 -14.61 13.76 -7.81
C LEU A 55 -13.58 13.38 -8.89
N ILE A 56 -13.48 12.09 -9.18
CA ILE A 56 -12.61 11.58 -10.24
C ILE A 56 -13.32 11.87 -11.57
N ASN A 57 -12.61 12.45 -12.53
CA ASN A 57 -13.14 12.77 -13.84
C ASN A 57 -12.08 12.51 -14.92
N GLU A 58 -12.45 12.72 -16.18
CA GLU A 58 -11.58 12.46 -17.34
C GLU A 58 -10.21 13.17 -17.25
N LYS A 59 -10.15 14.34 -16.62
CA LYS A 59 -8.92 15.14 -16.47
C LYS A 59 -8.10 14.75 -15.23
N THR A 60 -8.56 13.78 -14.45
CA THR A 60 -7.81 13.29 -13.29
C THR A 60 -6.54 12.63 -13.79
N LYS A 61 -5.38 13.14 -13.36
CA LYS A 61 -4.08 12.53 -13.67
C LYS A 61 -3.85 11.34 -12.76
N ILE A 62 -3.57 10.19 -13.35
CA ILE A 62 -3.22 8.96 -12.63
C ILE A 62 -1.76 8.61 -12.92
N LEU A 63 -1.07 8.09 -11.90
CA LEU A 63 0.26 7.53 -12.04
C LEU A 63 0.13 6.07 -12.47
N LEU A 64 0.70 5.72 -13.61
CA LEU A 64 0.80 4.33 -14.05
C LEU A 64 2.11 3.71 -13.57
N LEU A 65 1.97 2.67 -12.75
CA LEU A 65 3.09 1.83 -12.33
C LEU A 65 3.16 0.60 -13.24
N GLY A 66 4.26 0.46 -13.98
CA GLY A 66 4.47 -0.66 -14.91
C GLY A 66 3.60 -0.58 -16.16
N ASN A 67 3.98 0.30 -17.09
CA ASN A 67 3.26 0.50 -18.35
C ASN A 67 3.08 -0.80 -19.16
N ASP A 68 4.05 -1.71 -19.08
CA ASP A 68 4.04 -3.00 -19.78
C ASP A 68 2.87 -3.89 -19.33
N ILE A 69 2.48 -3.81 -18.05
CA ILE A 69 1.38 -4.61 -17.49
C ILE A 69 0.05 -4.24 -18.16
N LEU A 70 -0.15 -2.96 -18.52
CA LEU A 70 -1.38 -2.55 -19.21
C LEU A 70 -1.49 -3.12 -20.63
N GLN A 71 -0.37 -3.33 -21.31
CA GLN A 71 -0.35 -4.00 -22.61
C GLN A 71 -0.70 -5.49 -22.47
N GLU A 72 -0.27 -6.14 -21.39
CA GLU A 72 -0.67 -7.52 -21.09
C GLU A 72 -2.16 -7.62 -20.75
N TYR A 73 -2.71 -6.66 -20.00
CA TYR A 73 -4.15 -6.63 -19.71
C TYR A 73 -4.99 -6.50 -20.97
N ARG A 74 -4.54 -5.73 -21.97
CA ARG A 74 -5.23 -5.66 -23.25
C ARG A 74 -5.48 -7.04 -23.85
N PHE A 75 -4.45 -7.88 -23.90
CA PHE A 75 -4.57 -9.24 -24.43
C PHE A 75 -5.56 -10.08 -23.62
N ILE A 76 -5.51 -9.99 -22.28
CA ILE A 76 -6.43 -10.72 -21.40
C ILE A 76 -7.88 -10.28 -21.63
N ILE A 77 -8.12 -8.98 -21.77
CA ILE A 77 -9.49 -8.45 -21.97
C ILE A 77 -10.01 -8.81 -23.37
N GLU A 78 -9.18 -8.73 -24.42
CA GLU A 78 -9.53 -9.21 -25.78
C GLU A 78 -9.89 -10.70 -25.74
N TRP A 79 -9.05 -11.51 -25.10
CA TRP A 79 -9.28 -12.94 -24.95
C TRP A 79 -10.57 -13.25 -24.18
N ALA A 80 -10.87 -12.48 -23.13
CA ALA A 80 -12.07 -12.62 -22.32
C ALA A 80 -13.38 -12.24 -23.06
N GLN A 81 -13.32 -11.61 -24.24
CA GLN A 81 -14.51 -11.35 -25.04
C GLN A 81 -15.11 -12.62 -25.68
N ASN A 82 -14.31 -13.69 -25.83
CA ASN A 82 -14.81 -14.99 -26.27
C ASN A 82 -15.50 -15.71 -25.10
N GLU A 83 -16.60 -16.42 -25.36
CA GLU A 83 -17.42 -17.07 -24.31
C GLU A 83 -16.59 -17.95 -23.36
N ASP A 84 -15.69 -18.77 -23.92
CA ASP A 84 -14.77 -19.61 -23.13
C ASP A 84 -13.78 -18.78 -22.30
N GLY A 85 -13.22 -17.70 -22.88
CA GLY A 85 -12.25 -16.84 -22.21
C GLY A 85 -12.86 -16.05 -21.07
N GLY A 86 -14.06 -15.50 -21.28
CA GLY A 86 -14.81 -14.77 -20.26
C GLY A 86 -15.15 -15.66 -19.07
N LYS A 87 -15.54 -16.91 -19.32
CA LYS A 87 -15.79 -17.90 -18.27
C LYS A 87 -14.53 -18.21 -17.47
N VAL A 88 -13.40 -18.50 -18.13
CA VAL A 88 -12.14 -18.80 -17.44
C VAL A 88 -11.65 -17.61 -16.61
N LEU A 89 -11.79 -16.38 -17.11
CA LEU A 89 -11.46 -15.18 -16.34
C LEU A 89 -12.37 -15.04 -15.11
N SER A 90 -13.68 -15.28 -15.26
CA SER A 90 -14.63 -15.28 -14.13
C SER A 90 -14.26 -16.32 -13.07
N ASP A 91 -14.02 -17.56 -13.49
CA ASP A 91 -13.63 -18.66 -12.59
C ASP A 91 -12.31 -18.33 -11.86
N TYR A 92 -11.36 -17.70 -12.56
CA TYR A 92 -10.11 -17.22 -11.96
C TYR A 92 -10.35 -16.13 -10.91
N LEU A 93 -11.18 -15.12 -11.21
CA LEU A 93 -11.50 -14.03 -10.28
C LEU A 93 -12.26 -14.55 -9.05
N ASP A 94 -13.21 -15.46 -9.24
CA ASP A 94 -13.91 -16.15 -8.17
C ASP A 94 -12.94 -16.95 -7.31
N TRP A 95 -12.03 -17.71 -7.95
CA TRP A 95 -11.01 -18.46 -7.22
C TRP A 95 -10.04 -17.56 -6.47
N ALA A 96 -9.61 -16.43 -7.05
CA ALA A 96 -8.76 -15.46 -6.38
C ALA A 96 -9.45 -14.84 -5.16
N LEU A 97 -10.75 -14.55 -5.26
CA LEU A 97 -11.56 -14.09 -4.14
C LEU A 97 -11.69 -15.18 -3.07
N ILE A 98 -12.01 -16.42 -3.46
CA ILE A 98 -12.08 -17.57 -2.56
C ILE A 98 -10.75 -17.72 -1.82
N TRP A 99 -9.63 -17.77 -2.55
CA TRP A 99 -8.29 -17.93 -1.99
C TRP A 99 -7.97 -16.88 -0.92
N ARG A 100 -8.40 -15.64 -1.16
CA ARG A 100 -8.24 -14.54 -0.19
C ARG A 100 -9.02 -14.77 1.10
N ILE A 101 -10.23 -15.33 1.01
CA ILE A 101 -11.09 -15.58 2.19
C ILE A 101 -10.83 -16.94 2.85
N LEU A 102 -10.17 -17.90 2.17
CA LEU A 102 -9.95 -19.26 2.68
C LEU A 102 -9.27 -19.27 4.07
N TYR A 103 -8.37 -18.32 4.34
CA TYR A 103 -7.69 -18.20 5.62
C TYR A 103 -8.62 -17.84 6.79
N GLU A 104 -9.76 -17.23 6.47
CA GLU A 104 -10.76 -16.73 7.42
C GLU A 104 -11.91 -17.72 7.63
N LEU A 105 -11.94 -18.80 6.85
CA LEU A 105 -12.94 -19.85 7.02
C LEU A 105 -12.55 -20.82 8.15
N ASP A 106 -13.49 -21.69 8.51
CA ASP A 106 -13.28 -22.67 9.57
C ASP A 106 -12.22 -23.72 9.22
N SER A 107 -11.94 -24.58 10.21
CA SER A 107 -10.88 -25.59 10.14
C SER A 107 -10.99 -26.53 8.94
N ARG A 108 -12.18 -26.75 8.38
CA ARG A 108 -12.37 -27.62 7.20
C ARG A 108 -11.63 -27.05 5.98
N PHE A 109 -11.59 -25.74 5.85
CA PHE A 109 -10.93 -25.02 4.77
C PHE A 109 -9.48 -24.67 5.11
N SER A 110 -9.20 -24.26 6.35
CA SER A 110 -7.81 -23.99 6.75
C SER A 110 -6.94 -25.23 6.67
N ASN A 111 -7.52 -26.42 6.88
CA ASN A 111 -6.81 -27.68 6.75
C ASN A 111 -6.44 -28.04 5.29
N LEU A 112 -7.09 -27.44 4.29
CA LEU A 112 -6.67 -27.57 2.89
C LEU A 112 -5.38 -26.78 2.61
N LEU A 113 -5.07 -25.79 3.46
CA LEU A 113 -3.87 -24.96 3.39
C LEU A 113 -2.71 -25.52 4.25
N ASN A 114 -2.86 -26.73 4.82
CA ASN A 114 -2.02 -27.33 5.89
C ASN A 114 -0.54 -27.62 5.58
N SER A 115 0.05 -27.10 4.49
CA SER A 115 1.51 -26.93 4.47
C SER A 115 1.98 -25.81 5.39
N TYR A 116 1.08 -24.93 5.87
CA TYR A 116 1.37 -23.85 6.81
C TYR A 116 0.66 -24.09 8.14
N LYS A 117 1.40 -24.49 9.19
CA LYS A 117 0.86 -24.57 10.55
C LYS A 117 0.36 -23.19 10.99
N LYS A 118 -0.95 -23.08 11.21
CA LYS A 118 -1.62 -21.87 11.71
C LYS A 118 -1.33 -21.77 13.22
N ASP A 119 -0.42 -20.88 13.60
CA ASP A 119 -0.32 -20.44 15.00
C ASP A 119 -1.54 -19.53 15.28
N GLU A 120 -2.49 -20.01 16.08
CA GLU A 120 -3.71 -19.26 16.44
C GLU A 120 -3.38 -17.88 17.02
N ILE A 121 -2.28 -17.78 17.78
CA ILE A 121 -1.78 -16.52 18.34
C ILE A 121 -1.30 -15.60 17.23
N GLY A 122 -0.65 -16.16 16.20
CA GLY A 122 -0.20 -15.44 15.02
C GLY A 122 -1.35 -14.83 14.22
N CYS A 123 -2.47 -15.54 14.07
CA CYS A 123 -3.64 -15.06 13.34
C CYS A 123 -4.33 -13.89 14.04
N VAL A 124 -4.61 -13.99 15.33
CA VAL A 124 -5.22 -12.89 16.10
C VAL A 124 -4.30 -11.68 16.12
N ARG A 125 -2.99 -11.90 16.33
CA ARG A 125 -2.00 -10.81 16.30
C ARG A 125 -1.97 -10.11 14.94
N ASN A 126 -1.97 -10.86 13.85
CA ASN A 126 -1.96 -10.29 12.51
C ASN A 126 -3.26 -9.53 12.22
N PHE A 127 -4.41 -10.07 12.60
CA PHE A 127 -5.69 -9.41 12.42
C PHE A 127 -5.76 -8.06 13.14
N VAL A 128 -5.41 -8.02 14.44
CA VAL A 128 -5.38 -6.77 15.22
C VAL A 128 -4.34 -5.81 14.64
N ARG A 129 -3.17 -6.30 14.24
CA ARG A 129 -2.11 -5.49 13.62
C ARG A 129 -2.52 -4.92 12.25
N ILE A 130 -3.34 -5.62 11.47
CA ILE A 130 -3.78 -5.13 10.16
C ILE A 130 -4.89 -4.10 10.36
N TYR A 131 -5.98 -4.47 11.02
CA TYR A 131 -7.16 -3.62 11.06
C TYR A 131 -7.15 -2.60 12.19
N PHE A 132 -6.47 -2.86 13.31
CA PHE A 132 -6.51 -2.03 14.52
C PHE A 132 -5.13 -1.50 14.93
N LYS A 133 -4.20 -1.34 13.97
CA LYS A 133 -2.81 -0.96 14.22
C LYS A 133 -2.64 0.25 15.14
N HIS A 134 -3.45 1.30 14.97
CA HIS A 134 -3.28 2.54 15.74
C HIS A 134 -3.74 2.41 17.19
N TRP A 135 -4.79 1.63 17.44
CA TRP A 135 -5.19 1.28 18.81
C TRP A 135 -4.14 0.40 19.48
N LEU A 136 -3.59 -0.56 18.74
CA LEU A 136 -2.50 -1.41 19.22
C LEU A 136 -1.25 -0.56 19.53
N ASP A 137 -0.88 0.37 18.65
CA ASP A 137 0.25 1.28 18.83
C ASP A 137 0.02 2.19 20.04
N LYS A 138 -1.20 2.72 20.22
CA LYS A 138 -1.56 3.53 21.39
C LYS A 138 -1.34 2.72 22.68
N LEU A 139 -1.91 1.52 22.76
CA LEU A 139 -1.75 0.64 23.91
C LEU A 139 -0.28 0.30 24.14
N TYR A 140 0.47 0.01 23.09
CA TYR A 140 1.89 -0.29 23.21
C TYR A 140 2.68 0.90 23.78
N VAL A 141 2.41 2.10 23.28
CA VAL A 141 3.07 3.33 23.74
C VAL A 141 2.74 3.62 25.21
N GLU A 142 1.47 3.53 25.58
CA GLU A 142 1.01 3.79 26.95
C GLU A 142 1.61 2.82 27.98
N ASN A 143 1.85 1.57 27.59
CA ASN A 143 2.28 0.52 28.51
C ASN A 143 3.80 0.27 28.49
N PHE A 144 4.49 0.54 27.39
CA PHE A 144 5.87 0.07 27.19
C PHE A 144 6.86 1.14 26.73
N VAL A 145 6.41 2.31 26.27
CA VAL A 145 7.31 3.32 25.71
C VAL A 145 7.59 4.44 26.71
N ASP A 146 8.84 4.52 27.16
CA ASP A 146 9.34 5.70 27.88
C ASP A 146 9.54 6.86 26.89
N LYS A 147 8.71 7.90 27.04
CA LYS A 147 8.76 9.11 26.20
C LYS A 147 10.10 9.85 26.29
N LYS A 148 10.88 9.64 27.35
CA LYS A 148 12.24 10.21 27.47
C LYS A 148 13.19 9.65 26.41
N ILE A 149 13.07 8.36 26.07
CA ILE A 149 13.91 7.71 25.05
C ILE A 149 13.65 8.34 23.69
N ILE A 150 12.40 8.71 23.38
CA ILE A 150 12.06 9.38 22.11
C ILE A 150 12.84 10.69 21.95
N GLY A 151 12.91 11.50 23.01
CA GLY A 151 13.70 12.75 22.99
C GLY A 151 15.20 12.52 22.85
N GLN A 152 15.74 11.44 23.43
CA GLN A 152 17.15 11.08 23.25
C GLN A 152 17.47 10.67 21.81
N VAL A 153 16.59 9.85 21.20
CA VAL A 153 16.73 9.44 19.80
C VAL A 153 16.61 10.64 18.84
N ASP A 154 15.80 11.63 19.18
CA ASP A 154 15.65 12.87 18.40
C ASP A 154 16.94 13.67 18.33
N ASN A 155 17.63 13.79 19.46
CA ASN A 155 18.94 14.42 19.51
C ASN A 155 19.99 13.64 18.69
N ILE A 156 19.98 12.31 18.76
CA ILE A 156 20.89 11.46 17.98
C ILE A 156 20.65 11.65 16.49
N PHE A 157 19.40 11.64 16.04
CA PHE A 157 19.09 11.85 14.63
C PHE A 157 19.50 13.24 14.16
N SER A 158 19.27 14.28 14.98
CA SER A 158 19.74 15.64 14.68
C SER A 158 21.26 15.70 14.51
N PHE A 159 22.01 15.01 15.36
CA PHE A 159 23.46 14.89 15.23
C PHE A 159 23.88 14.17 13.94
N ILE A 160 23.23 13.04 13.61
CA ILE A 160 23.47 12.30 12.36
C ILE A 160 23.18 13.18 11.14
N LYS A 161 22.06 13.92 11.16
CA LYS A 161 21.66 14.84 10.08
C LYS A 161 22.70 15.94 9.88
N GLN A 162 23.26 16.49 10.95
CA GLN A 162 24.35 17.47 10.87
C GLN A 162 25.63 16.86 10.30
N GLY A 163 26.04 15.69 10.79
CA GLY A 163 27.20 14.96 10.28
C GLY A 163 27.07 14.63 8.80
N PHE A 164 25.90 14.17 8.35
CA PHE A 164 25.64 13.92 6.93
C PHE A 164 25.73 15.20 6.09
N GLY A 165 25.28 16.34 6.63
CA GLY A 165 25.46 17.64 6.00
C GLY A 165 26.92 18.05 5.81
N GLN A 166 27.79 17.70 6.79
CA GLN A 166 29.24 17.91 6.70
C GLN A 166 29.85 17.00 5.63
N LEU A 167 29.49 15.72 5.59
CA LEU A 167 29.95 14.79 4.55
C LEU A 167 29.58 15.26 3.14
N ILE A 168 28.39 15.85 2.95
CA ILE A 168 28.00 16.45 1.66
C ILE A 168 28.91 17.64 1.30
N ASN A 169 29.35 18.44 2.27
CA ASN A 169 30.28 19.55 2.00
C ASN A 169 31.64 19.04 1.53
N GLU A 170 32.13 18.01 2.20
CA GLU A 170 33.48 17.47 2.01
C GLU A 170 33.61 16.55 0.79
N ALA A 171 32.49 16.03 0.26
CA ALA A 171 32.48 15.16 -0.92
C ALA A 171 33.12 15.86 -2.15
N ASP A 172 34.20 15.30 -2.67
CA ASP A 172 34.92 15.79 -3.85
C ASP A 172 34.28 15.34 -5.18
N TRP A 173 33.54 14.24 -5.16
CA TRP A 173 32.87 13.65 -6.33
C TRP A 173 31.52 14.31 -6.69
N ILE A 174 31.02 15.23 -5.87
CA ILE A 174 29.75 15.95 -6.10
C ILE A 174 30.05 17.42 -6.42
N GLY A 175 29.54 17.92 -7.55
CA GLY A 175 29.62 19.35 -7.88
C GLY A 175 28.78 20.24 -6.94
N ASP A 176 29.13 21.52 -6.85
CA ASP A 176 28.52 22.47 -5.89
C ASP A 176 26.98 22.61 -6.03
N GLU A 177 26.47 22.57 -7.26
CA GLU A 177 25.03 22.61 -7.50
C GLU A 177 24.32 21.41 -6.87
N SER A 178 24.84 20.21 -7.09
CA SER A 178 24.30 18.97 -6.54
C SER A 178 24.45 18.91 -5.02
N LYS A 179 25.55 19.43 -4.46
CA LYS A 179 25.71 19.59 -3.00
C LYS A 179 24.60 20.48 -2.42
N ASN A 180 24.31 21.60 -3.06
CA ASN A 180 23.25 22.51 -2.61
C ASN A 180 21.86 21.85 -2.68
N LYS A 181 21.56 21.11 -3.75
CA LYS A 181 20.31 20.32 -3.85
C LYS A 181 20.22 19.26 -2.75
N ALA A 182 21.31 18.53 -2.49
CA ALA A 182 21.37 17.53 -1.43
C ALA A 182 21.14 18.13 -0.04
N LYS A 183 21.74 19.29 0.26
CA LYS A 183 21.50 20.03 1.52
C LYS A 183 20.06 20.50 1.67
N ILE A 184 19.43 20.98 0.59
CA ILE A 184 18.01 21.38 0.62
C ILE A 184 17.13 20.16 0.89
N LYS A 185 17.43 19.00 0.28
CA LYS A 185 16.71 17.74 0.55
C LYS A 185 16.90 17.32 2.00
N LEU A 186 18.12 17.41 2.51
CA LEU A 186 18.43 17.11 3.91
C LEU A 186 17.68 18.04 4.86
N SER A 187 17.70 19.36 4.64
CA SER A 187 17.01 20.32 5.51
C SER A 187 15.51 20.06 5.58
N LYS A 188 14.89 19.71 4.45
CA LYS A 188 13.46 19.35 4.33
C LYS A 188 13.10 17.95 4.84
N MET A 189 14.07 17.10 5.18
CA MET A 189 13.81 15.76 5.69
C MET A 189 13.03 15.83 7.00
N LYS A 190 11.80 15.31 6.96
CA LYS A 190 10.94 15.13 8.13
C LYS A 190 11.37 13.90 8.91
N GLN A 191 11.15 13.95 10.21
CA GLN A 191 11.58 12.93 11.14
C GLN A 191 10.38 12.45 11.95
N ASN A 192 10.14 11.15 11.92
CA ASN A 192 9.08 10.49 12.67
C ASN A 192 9.75 9.46 13.61
N ILE A 193 9.90 9.78 14.90
CA ILE A 193 10.48 8.86 15.89
C ILE A 193 9.38 8.26 16.74
N GLY A 194 9.48 6.94 16.94
CA GLY A 194 8.60 6.20 17.83
C GLY A 194 7.28 5.93 17.13
N TYR A 195 6.27 6.75 17.43
CA TYR A 195 4.90 6.51 17.03
C TYR A 195 4.25 7.75 16.42
N TYR A 196 3.14 7.54 15.72
CA TYR A 196 2.35 8.61 15.14
C TYR A 196 1.58 9.37 16.24
N LYS A 197 1.93 10.63 16.50
CA LYS A 197 1.37 11.39 17.65
C LYS A 197 -0.16 11.45 17.67
N LEU A 198 -0.85 11.41 16.53
CA LEU A 198 -2.31 11.47 16.52
C LEU A 198 -2.98 10.27 17.19
N ILE A 199 -2.27 9.14 17.39
CA ILE A 199 -2.83 8.00 18.13
C ILE A 199 -3.08 8.33 19.62
N GLU A 200 -2.46 9.39 20.15
CA GLU A 200 -2.75 9.87 21.50
C GLU A 200 -4.15 10.49 21.60
N ASP A 201 -4.65 11.06 20.50
CA ASP A 201 -5.96 11.69 20.45
C ASP A 201 -7.08 10.67 20.22
N ASN A 202 -7.89 10.43 21.25
CA ASN A 202 -9.05 9.55 21.18
C ASN A 202 -10.10 10.05 20.19
N ILE A 203 -10.24 11.36 19.98
CA ILE A 203 -11.19 11.92 19.01
C ILE A 203 -10.74 11.53 17.60
N PHE A 204 -9.45 11.67 17.31
CA PHE A 204 -8.86 11.22 16.05
C PHE A 204 -9.10 9.72 15.83
N LEU A 205 -8.74 8.87 16.79
CA LEU A 205 -8.93 7.41 16.66
C LEU A 205 -10.41 7.04 16.51
N ASN A 206 -11.31 7.61 17.30
CA ASN A 206 -12.74 7.32 17.17
C ASN A 206 -13.28 7.75 15.81
N LYS A 207 -12.81 8.87 15.26
CA LYS A 207 -13.16 9.31 13.90
C LYS A 207 -12.61 8.35 12.84
N LEU A 208 -11.35 7.93 13.00
CA LEU A 208 -10.64 7.01 12.11
C LEU A 208 -11.37 5.66 12.01
N TYR A 209 -11.82 5.13 13.14
CA TYR A 209 -12.50 3.83 13.23
C TYR A 209 -14.04 3.92 13.15
N LYS A 210 -14.61 5.10 12.91
CA LYS A 210 -16.08 5.33 12.96
C LYS A 210 -16.88 4.41 12.04
N LYS A 211 -16.31 4.00 10.90
CA LYS A 211 -16.98 3.14 9.91
C LYS A 211 -16.92 1.66 10.24
N TYR A 212 -16.10 1.25 11.22
CA TYR A 212 -15.96 -0.14 11.61
C TYR A 212 -17.17 -0.53 12.46
N LYS A 213 -18.23 -1.01 11.80
CA LYS A 213 -19.47 -1.45 12.43
C LYS A 213 -19.39 -2.93 12.82
N ILE A 214 -18.48 -3.27 13.71
CA ILE A 214 -18.27 -4.64 14.19
C ILE A 214 -18.74 -4.79 15.64
N ASN A 215 -19.11 -6.00 16.04
CA ASN A 215 -19.47 -6.32 17.42
C ASN A 215 -19.13 -7.77 17.76
N GLU A 216 -19.14 -8.11 19.04
CA GLU A 216 -18.74 -9.43 19.56
C GLU A 216 -19.63 -10.60 19.12
N ASN A 217 -20.87 -10.33 18.70
CA ASN A 217 -21.82 -11.35 18.27
C ASN A 217 -21.81 -11.56 16.74
N MET A 218 -21.00 -10.80 16.01
CA MET A 218 -20.91 -10.87 14.55
C MET A 218 -20.15 -12.13 14.12
N PRO A 219 -20.65 -12.91 13.14
CA PRO A 219 -19.87 -14.00 12.55
C PRO A 219 -18.52 -13.51 12.05
N TRP A 220 -17.46 -14.29 12.27
CA TRP A 220 -16.09 -13.90 11.91
C TRP A 220 -15.96 -13.42 10.45
N ILE A 221 -16.56 -14.16 9.50
CA ILE A 221 -16.51 -13.81 8.09
C ILE A 221 -17.20 -12.47 7.78
N GLU A 222 -18.30 -12.16 8.49
CA GLU A 222 -18.99 -10.88 8.33
C GLU A 222 -18.12 -9.75 8.87
N MET A 223 -17.49 -9.95 10.04
CA MET A 223 -16.54 -8.99 10.60
C MET A 223 -15.36 -8.74 9.65
N PHE A 224 -14.76 -9.79 9.10
CA PHE A 224 -13.67 -9.69 8.14
C PHE A 224 -14.09 -8.89 6.89
N VAL A 225 -15.23 -9.22 6.28
CA VAL A 225 -15.74 -8.50 5.10
C VAL A 225 -16.01 -7.03 5.41
N GLN A 226 -16.58 -6.71 6.56
CA GLN A 226 -16.79 -5.33 7.00
C GLN A 226 -15.46 -4.58 7.15
N LEU A 227 -14.44 -5.21 7.72
CA LEU A 227 -13.13 -4.59 7.90
C LEU A 227 -12.39 -4.41 6.57
N GLU A 228 -12.38 -5.40 5.70
CA GLU A 228 -11.77 -5.34 4.36
C GLU A 228 -12.36 -4.22 3.50
N ARG A 229 -13.69 -4.08 3.48
CA ARG A 229 -14.37 -2.99 2.75
C ARG A 229 -13.91 -1.61 3.22
N ASN A 230 -13.71 -1.46 4.53
CA ASN A 230 -13.32 -0.18 5.10
C ASN A 230 -11.81 0.03 5.11
N TYR A 231 -10.99 -1.02 5.09
CA TYR A 231 -9.52 -0.96 5.17
C TYR A 231 -8.90 -0.24 3.96
N TYR A 232 -9.43 -0.44 2.77
CA TYR A 232 -8.90 0.20 1.55
C TYR A 232 -9.22 1.69 1.43
N LEU A 233 -10.11 2.22 2.26
CA LEU A 233 -10.42 3.65 2.33
C LEU A 233 -9.41 4.42 3.22
N TRP A 234 -8.52 3.71 3.93
CA TRP A 234 -7.58 4.28 4.89
C TRP A 234 -6.53 5.25 4.34
N PRO A 235 -5.93 5.03 3.15
CA PRO A 235 -4.93 5.97 2.63
C PRO A 235 -5.47 7.39 2.53
N THR A 236 -6.77 7.57 2.32
CA THR A 236 -7.36 8.91 2.18
C THR A 236 -7.32 9.75 3.47
N ILE A 237 -7.33 9.13 4.65
CA ILE A 237 -7.37 9.85 5.94
C ILE A 237 -5.97 10.35 6.33
N ASP A 238 -4.92 9.55 6.12
CA ASP A 238 -3.52 9.96 6.38
C ASP A 238 -3.09 11.14 5.48
N TYR A 239 -3.62 11.22 4.24
CA TYR A 239 -3.37 12.35 3.33
C TYR A 239 -4.23 13.60 3.65
N GLN A 240 -5.43 13.43 4.19
CA GLN A 240 -6.34 14.55 4.50
C GLN A 240 -5.98 15.29 5.79
N VAL A 241 -5.29 14.64 6.73
CA VAL A 241 -4.65 15.35 7.82
C VAL A 241 -3.40 16.01 7.26
N LYS A 242 -3.59 17.15 6.59
CA LYS A 242 -2.50 18.07 6.25
C LYS A 242 -1.68 18.27 7.51
N PHE A 243 -0.45 17.74 7.49
CA PHE A 243 0.60 18.08 8.44
C PHE A 243 0.85 19.59 8.31
N LYS A 244 0.08 20.38 9.07
CA LYS A 244 0.34 21.79 9.30
C LYS A 244 1.63 21.94 10.10
#